data_AF-A0A915B9M6-F1
#
_entry.id   AF-A0A915B9M6-F1
#
_cell.length_a   1.000
_cell.length_b   1.000
_cell.length_c   1.000
_cell.angle_alpha   90.00
_cell.angle_beta   90.00
_cell.angle_gamma   90.00
#
_symmetry.space_group_name_H-M   'P 1'
#
loop_
_entity.id
_entity.type
_entity.pdbx_description
1 polymer ?
#
loop_
_entity_poly.entity_id
_entity_poly.type
_entity_poly.pdbx_seq_one_letter_code
_entity_poly.pdbx_strand_id
1 'polypeptide(L)'
;VFSLVSISMLTLEGFSEPLRSDNCRISETMVSLRYGNVHEVPICFPMIKYPTGEKTEDTGGKPIRYDRFTCHKEHCSLCRCDVSRGYKLSNDSRNAECVMLCPVTKHILTRCLNIGTARICYY
;
A
#
# COMPACT_ATOMS: atom_id res chain seq x y z
N VAL A 1 5.92 60.14 -38.79
CA VAL A 1 5.74 58.81 -39.40
C VAL A 1 6.31 57.80 -38.42
N PHE A 2 5.45 57.21 -37.58
CA PHE A 2 5.83 56.25 -36.55
C PHE A 2 5.80 54.84 -37.15
N SER A 3 6.92 54.11 -37.06
CA SER A 3 7.01 52.71 -37.46
C SER A 3 6.94 51.86 -36.20
N LEU A 4 5.84 51.13 -36.01
CA LEU A 4 5.68 50.14 -34.94
C LEU A 4 5.81 48.74 -35.55
N VAL A 5 6.94 48.11 -35.26
CA VAL A 5 7.24 46.72 -35.61
C VAL A 5 6.27 45.82 -34.83
N SER A 6 5.36 45.16 -35.53
CA SER A 6 4.44 44.18 -34.95
C SER A 6 5.16 42.84 -34.80
N ILE A 7 5.55 42.50 -33.58
CA ILE A 7 6.07 41.17 -33.25
C ILE A 7 4.87 40.24 -33.08
N SER A 8 4.66 39.37 -34.07
CA SER A 8 3.67 38.31 -34.01
C SER A 8 4.17 37.22 -33.05
N MET A 9 3.56 37.14 -31.87
CA MET A 9 3.71 35.99 -30.97
C MET A 9 2.94 34.82 -31.57
N LEU A 10 3.66 33.90 -32.21
CA LEU A 10 3.18 32.57 -32.54
C LEU A 10 2.89 31.85 -31.21
N THR A 11 1.63 31.85 -30.79
CA THR A 11 1.13 30.94 -29.76
C THR A 11 1.13 29.54 -30.36
N LEU A 12 2.19 28.79 -30.10
CA LEU A 12 2.18 27.33 -30.17
C LEU A 12 1.08 26.86 -29.21
N GLU A 13 -0.11 26.61 -29.77
CA GLU A 13 -1.12 25.74 -29.15
C GLU A 13 -0.54 24.32 -29.12
N GLY A 14 0.39 24.11 -28.20
CA GLY A 14 0.68 22.79 -27.70
C GLY A 14 -0.57 22.35 -26.96
N PHE A 15 -1.30 21.40 -27.55
CA PHE A 15 -2.27 20.58 -26.86
C PHE A 15 -1.67 20.14 -25.52
N SER A 16 -2.10 20.79 -24.44
CA SER A 16 -1.87 20.31 -23.10
C SER A 16 -2.81 19.14 -22.87
N GLU A 17 -2.42 17.97 -23.38
CA GLU A 17 -2.90 16.72 -22.81
C GLU A 17 -2.70 16.80 -21.29
N PRO A 18 -3.74 16.54 -20.48
CA PRO A 18 -3.58 16.61 -19.04
C PRO A 18 -2.57 15.55 -18.61
N LEU A 19 -1.44 16.04 -18.09
CA LEU A 19 -0.38 15.29 -17.45
C LEU A 19 -0.97 14.21 -16.53
N ARG A 20 -0.44 13.01 -16.70
CA ARG A 20 -0.48 11.84 -15.82
C ARG A 20 -0.68 12.19 -14.33
N SER A 21 -1.51 11.41 -13.65
CA SER A 21 -1.77 11.44 -12.21
C SER A 21 -0.51 11.17 -11.35
N ASP A 22 0.39 12.16 -11.22
CA ASP A 22 1.79 12.02 -10.76
C ASP A 22 2.05 12.20 -9.25
N ASN A 23 1.07 12.02 -8.34
CA ASN A 23 1.28 12.25 -6.89
C ASN A 23 1.06 11.03 -5.96
N CYS A 24 0.80 9.83 -6.50
CA CYS A 24 0.72 8.63 -5.68
C CYS A 24 2.07 7.91 -5.60
N ARG A 25 2.34 7.20 -4.50
CA ARG A 25 3.53 6.35 -4.39
C ARG A 25 3.46 5.21 -5.41
N ILE A 26 4.60 4.60 -5.73
CA ILE A 26 4.66 3.45 -6.66
C ILE A 26 3.84 2.23 -6.22
N SER A 27 3.55 2.12 -4.92
CA SER A 27 2.71 1.10 -4.29
C SER A 27 1.23 1.48 -4.21
N GLU A 28 0.87 2.63 -4.74
CA GLU A 28 -0.46 3.23 -4.69
C GLU A 28 -1.01 3.50 -6.08
N THR A 29 -2.33 3.68 -6.14
CA THR A 29 -3.05 4.11 -7.33
C THR A 29 -4.06 5.19 -6.95
N MET A 30 -4.37 6.08 -7.90
CA MET A 30 -5.38 7.10 -7.71
C MET A 30 -6.77 6.47 -7.79
N VAL A 31 -7.52 6.53 -6.68
CA VAL A 31 -8.88 6.02 -6.62
C VAL A 31 -9.85 7.19 -6.67
N SER A 32 -10.75 7.16 -7.65
CA SER A 32 -11.82 8.14 -7.83
C SER A 32 -13.17 7.53 -7.47
N LEU A 33 -13.84 8.10 -6.46
CA LEU A 33 -15.13 7.63 -5.96
C LEU A 33 -16.20 8.71 -6.09
N ARG A 34 -17.45 8.27 -6.30
CA ARG A 34 -18.65 9.10 -6.17
C ARG A 34 -19.19 9.03 -4.74
N TYR A 35 -20.07 9.97 -4.40
CA TYR A 35 -20.78 9.98 -3.11
C TYR A 35 -21.36 8.60 -2.75
N GLY A 36 -21.09 8.15 -1.53
CA GLY A 36 -21.58 6.89 -0.97
C GLY A 36 -20.79 5.65 -1.40
N ASN A 37 -19.94 5.73 -2.43
CA ASN A 37 -19.10 4.60 -2.82
C ASN A 37 -18.01 4.35 -1.77
N VAL A 38 -17.67 3.07 -1.62
CA VAL A 38 -16.64 2.59 -0.70
C VAL A 38 -15.50 1.97 -1.49
N HIS A 39 -14.27 2.26 -1.07
CA HIS A 39 -13.09 1.56 -1.53
C HIS A 39 -12.40 0.86 -0.34
N GLU A 40 -12.06 -0.40 -0.54
CA GLU A 40 -11.49 -1.26 0.49
C GLU A 40 -10.06 -1.64 0.14
N VAL A 41 -9.19 -1.58 1.14
CA VAL A 41 -7.81 -2.05 1.03
C VAL A 41 -7.58 -3.14 2.06
N PRO A 42 -7.14 -4.34 1.67
CA PRO A 42 -6.83 -5.41 2.62
C PRO A 42 -5.68 -4.99 3.55
N ILE A 43 -5.80 -5.37 4.82
CA ILE A 43 -4.78 -5.15 5.84
C ILE A 43 -4.06 -6.47 6.07
N CYS A 44 -2.74 -6.40 6.14
CA CYS A 44 -1.88 -7.53 6.44
C CYS A 44 -2.26 -8.23 7.75
N PHE A 45 -2.26 -9.56 7.71
CA PHE A 45 -2.19 -10.34 8.94
C PHE A 45 -0.77 -10.32 9.52
N PRO A 46 -0.63 -10.49 10.85
CA PRO A 46 0.65 -10.77 11.49
C PRO A 46 1.35 -11.94 10.78
N MET A 47 2.61 -11.79 10.37
CA MET A 47 3.38 -12.92 9.83
C MET A 47 4.23 -13.56 10.93
N ILE A 48 4.18 -14.89 11.02
CA ILE A 48 5.10 -15.69 11.84
C ILE A 48 6.26 -16.15 10.96
N LYS A 49 7.49 -15.93 11.42
CA LYS A 49 8.69 -16.55 10.85
C LYS A 49 9.10 -17.73 11.71
N TYR A 50 9.14 -18.92 11.11
CA TYR A 50 9.59 -20.15 11.74
C TYR A 50 11.11 -20.30 11.68
N PRO A 51 11.68 -21.16 12.54
CA PRO A 51 13.10 -21.50 12.54
C PRO A 51 13.59 -22.08 11.21
N THR A 52 12.71 -22.75 10.46
CA THR A 52 12.97 -23.28 9.12
C THR A 52 13.17 -22.19 8.07
N GLY A 53 12.87 -20.92 8.41
CA GLY A 53 12.84 -19.80 7.48
C GLY A 53 11.48 -19.61 6.80
N GLU A 54 10.56 -20.55 6.97
CA GLU A 54 9.19 -20.46 6.48
C GLU A 54 8.47 -19.27 7.13
N LYS A 55 7.64 -18.59 6.32
CA LYS A 55 6.81 -17.48 6.77
C LYS A 55 5.35 -17.80 6.49
N THR A 56 4.51 -17.74 7.52
CA THR A 56 3.07 -17.98 7.37
C THR A 56 2.28 -16.81 7.94
N GLU A 57 1.12 -16.53 7.33
CA GLU A 57 0.14 -15.61 7.91
C GLU A 57 -0.46 -16.25 9.18
N ASP A 58 -0.41 -15.53 10.29
CA ASP A 58 -1.11 -15.87 11.54
C ASP A 58 -2.49 -15.23 11.52
N THR A 59 -3.41 -15.89 10.82
CA THR A 59 -4.80 -15.43 10.76
C THR A 59 -5.54 -15.68 12.06
N GLY A 60 -5.07 -16.61 12.90
CA GLY A 60 -5.77 -17.06 14.11
C GLY A 60 -7.21 -17.52 13.83
N GLY A 61 -7.50 -17.97 12.61
CA GLY A 61 -8.85 -18.32 12.15
C GLY A 61 -9.77 -17.12 11.89
N LYS A 62 -9.25 -15.90 11.93
CA LYS A 62 -10.03 -14.67 11.69
C LYS A 62 -10.10 -14.35 10.19
N PRO A 63 -11.19 -13.72 9.72
CA PRO A 63 -11.29 -13.22 8.36
C PRO A 63 -10.34 -12.03 8.13
N ILE A 64 -9.90 -11.85 6.88
CA ILE A 64 -9.07 -10.71 6.45
C ILE A 64 -9.76 -9.40 6.85
N ARG A 65 -8.99 -8.47 7.43
CA ARG A 65 -9.45 -7.13 7.75
C ARG A 65 -9.22 -6.19 6.58
N TYR A 66 -10.10 -5.20 6.44
CA TYR A 66 -10.03 -4.20 5.38
C TYR A 66 -10.11 -2.80 5.99
N ASP A 67 -9.29 -1.90 5.47
CA ASP A 67 -9.46 -0.47 5.68
C ASP A 67 -10.44 0.07 4.64
N ARG A 68 -11.52 0.68 5.12
CA ARG A 68 -12.64 1.12 4.29
C ARG A 68 -12.68 2.63 4.21
N PHE A 69 -12.58 3.17 3.00
CA PHE A 69 -12.78 4.59 2.75
C PHE A 69 -14.14 4.81 2.06
N THR A 70 -15.01 5.61 2.68
CA THR A 70 -16.31 6.00 2.11
C THR A 70 -16.26 7.45 1.67
N CYS A 71 -16.66 7.74 0.43
CA CYS A 71 -16.71 9.11 -0.05
C CYS A 71 -17.97 9.83 0.44
N HIS A 72 -17.81 10.90 1.21
CA HIS A 72 -18.90 11.74 1.72
C HIS A 72 -19.07 13.06 0.96
N LYS A 73 -18.36 13.23 -0.16
CA LYS A 73 -18.48 14.36 -1.08
C LYS A 73 -19.05 13.87 -2.42
N GLU A 74 -19.42 14.80 -3.31
CA GLU A 74 -19.85 14.45 -4.66
C GLU A 74 -18.79 13.60 -5.38
N HIS A 75 -17.53 14.01 -5.29
CA HIS A 75 -16.36 13.31 -5.79
C HIS A 75 -15.22 13.30 -4.76
N CYS A 76 -14.56 12.15 -4.63
CA CYS A 76 -13.32 11.98 -3.87
C CYS A 76 -12.25 11.37 -4.76
N SER A 77 -11.06 11.97 -4.77
CA SER A 77 -9.86 11.41 -5.39
C SER A 77 -8.76 11.36 -4.35
N LEU A 78 -8.20 10.17 -4.13
CA LEU A 78 -7.11 9.96 -3.18
C LEU A 78 -6.25 8.77 -3.58
N CYS A 79 -4.98 8.80 -3.18
CA CYS A 79 -4.08 7.68 -3.33
C CYS A 79 -4.42 6.59 -2.31
N ARG A 80 -4.55 5.35 -2.78
CA ARG A 80 -4.79 4.14 -1.97
C ARG A 80 -3.86 3.05 -2.47
N CYS A 81 -3.61 2.02 -1.66
CA CYS A 81 -2.77 0.91 -2.11
C CYS A 81 -3.30 0.29 -3.40
N ASP A 82 -2.40 -0.03 -4.32
CA ASP A 82 -2.79 -0.67 -5.58
C ASP A 82 -3.09 -2.16 -5.34
N VAL A 83 -4.33 -2.43 -4.93
CA VAL A 83 -4.82 -3.79 -4.64
C VAL A 83 -4.77 -4.68 -5.88
N SER A 84 -4.92 -4.11 -7.09
CA SER A 84 -4.87 -4.86 -8.35
C SER A 84 -3.49 -5.47 -8.61
N ARG A 85 -2.44 -4.80 -8.13
CA ARG A 85 -1.05 -5.29 -8.15
C ARG A 85 -0.67 -6.12 -6.91
N GLY A 86 -1.62 -6.37 -6.02
CA GLY A 86 -1.40 -7.19 -4.82
C GLY A 86 -0.87 -6.42 -3.61
N TYR A 87 -0.86 -5.08 -3.62
CA TYR A 87 -0.49 -4.30 -2.45
C TYR A 87 -1.59 -4.34 -1.37
N LYS A 88 -1.15 -4.39 -0.12
CA LYS A 88 -1.96 -4.40 1.11
C LYS A 88 -1.44 -3.33 2.07
N LEU A 89 -2.23 -2.92 3.06
CA LEU A 89 -1.74 -2.09 4.16
C LEU A 89 -0.91 -2.94 5.12
N SER A 90 0.24 -2.42 5.57
CA SER A 90 1.15 -3.14 6.48
C SER A 90 0.55 -3.40 7.87
N ASN A 91 -0.38 -2.56 8.33
CA ASN A 91 -1.13 -2.70 9.58
C ASN A 91 -2.40 -1.81 9.54
N ASP A 92 -3.13 -1.71 10.66
CA ASP A 92 -4.35 -0.91 10.80
C ASP A 92 -4.11 0.52 11.36
N SER A 93 -2.88 1.00 11.34
CA SER A 93 -2.52 2.36 11.75
C SER A 93 -2.78 3.39 10.65
N ARG A 94 -2.95 4.64 11.05
CA ARG A 94 -3.02 5.80 10.13
C ARG A 94 -1.74 6.02 9.33
N ASN A 95 -0.61 5.48 9.81
CA ASN A 95 0.69 5.57 9.15
C ASN A 95 1.08 4.26 8.44
N ALA A 96 0.11 3.37 8.18
CA ALA A 96 0.36 2.13 7.48
C ALA A 96 0.91 2.39 6.06
N GLU A 97 1.81 1.54 5.62
CA GLU A 97 2.42 1.61 4.29
C GLU A 97 1.82 0.55 3.38
N CYS A 98 1.75 0.84 2.08
CA CYS A 98 1.35 -0.14 1.08
C CYS A 98 2.50 -1.10 0.76
N VAL A 99 2.35 -2.36 1.12
CA VAL A 99 3.36 -3.42 0.98
C VAL A 99 2.81 -4.61 0.19
N MET A 100 3.67 -5.29 -0.58
CA MET A 100 3.31 -6.58 -1.21
C MET A 100 3.53 -7.76 -0.25
N LEU A 101 4.47 -7.62 0.68
CA LEU A 101 4.81 -8.63 1.67
C LEU A 101 4.50 -8.11 3.06
N CYS A 102 3.70 -8.85 3.81
CA CYS A 102 3.30 -8.46 5.16
C CYS A 102 4.49 -8.53 6.13
N PRO A 103 4.58 -7.57 7.08
CA PRO A 103 5.68 -7.53 8.04
C PRO A 103 5.65 -8.74 8.98
N VAL A 104 6.83 -9.26 9.31
CA VAL A 104 6.99 -10.28 10.36
C VAL A 104 6.84 -9.63 11.71
N THR A 105 5.85 -10.09 12.46
CA THR A 105 5.52 -9.56 13.80
C THR A 105 5.85 -10.56 14.90
N LYS A 106 6.05 -11.85 14.54
CA LYS A 106 6.41 -12.91 15.48
C LYS A 106 7.53 -13.77 14.92
N HIS A 107 8.48 -14.09 15.79
CA HIS A 107 9.54 -15.06 15.52
C HIS A 107 9.34 -16.24 16.45
N ILE A 108 9.12 -17.43 15.89
CA ILE A 108 9.19 -18.66 16.68
C ILE A 108 10.65 -19.11 16.68
N LEU A 109 11.19 -19.32 17.87
CA LEU A 109 12.55 -19.83 18.06
C LEU A 109 12.47 -21.30 18.42
N THR A 110 13.26 -22.16 17.78
CA THR A 110 13.58 -23.45 18.40
C THR A 110 14.69 -23.18 19.39
N ARG A 111 14.41 -23.15 20.68
CA ARG A 111 15.51 -23.27 21.64
C ARG A 111 15.77 -24.76 21.81
N CYS A 112 17.02 -25.18 21.72
CA CYS A 112 17.41 -26.46 22.31
C CYS A 112 18.73 -26.25 23.05
N LEU A 113 18.78 -26.60 24.33
CA LEU A 113 20.03 -26.75 25.07
C LEU A 113 20.45 -28.22 25.05
N ASN A 114 21.73 -28.46 24.89
CA ASN A 114 22.30 -29.80 25.04
C ASN A 114 22.84 -29.94 26.47
N ILE A 115 22.42 -30.99 27.17
CA ILE A 115 22.94 -31.38 28.50
C ILE A 115 23.51 -32.79 28.37
N GLY A 116 24.84 -32.90 28.33
CA GLY A 116 25.52 -34.17 28.02
C GLY A 116 25.23 -34.61 26.57
N THR A 117 24.79 -35.86 26.38
CA THR A 117 24.34 -36.39 25.08
C THR A 117 22.87 -36.08 24.77
N ALA A 118 22.14 -35.51 25.73
CA ALA A 118 20.72 -35.21 25.57
C ALA A 118 20.52 -33.83 24.94
N ARG A 119 19.65 -33.76 23.93
CA ARG A 119 19.14 -32.51 23.35
C ARG A 119 17.80 -32.17 23.99
N ILE A 120 17.76 -31.10 24.77
CA ILE A 120 16.56 -30.59 25.43
C ILE A 120 16.08 -29.39 24.62
N CYS A 121 14.97 -29.55 23.90
CA CYS A 121 14.35 -28.45 23.17
C CYS A 121 13.35 -27.69 24.06
N TYR A 122 13.53 -26.37 24.15
CA TYR A 122 12.60 -25.41 24.74
C TYR A 122 11.80 -24.78 23.61
N TYR A 123 10.49 -24.84 23.76
CA TYR A 123 9.51 -24.16 22.91
C TYR A 123 9.45 -22.68 23.31
#